data_AF-A0A9E2PD13-F1
#
_entry.id   AF-A0A9E2PD13-F1
#
_cell.length_a   1.000
_cell.length_b   1.000
_cell.length_c   1.000
_cell.angle_alpha   90.00
_cell.angle_beta   90.00
_cell.angle_gamma   90.00
#
_symmetry.space_group_name_H-M   'P 1'
#
loop_
_entity.id
_entity.type
_entity.pdbx_description
1 polymer ?
#
loop_
_entity_poly.entity_id
_entity_poly.type
_entity_poly.pdbx_seq_one_letter_code
_entity_poly.pdbx_strand_id
1 'polypeptide(L)'
;MYEKYYGLINKPFEITPDPGFFFFSEKHKEALAHLRYAVREGKGFSVITGEVGTGKTTLVHMLLSNLGQNVRTANIFNPLMSPADFLTYV
;
A
#
# COMPACT_ATOMS: atom_id res chain seq x y z
N MET A 1 4.95 23.54 20.21
CA MET A 1 4.72 25.02 20.15
C MET A 1 3.71 25.34 19.05
N TYR A 2 3.96 24.88 17.82
CA TYR A 2 2.99 24.96 16.72
C TYR A 2 1.73 24.11 16.93
N GLU A 3 1.86 22.89 17.46
CA GLU A 3 0.69 22.00 17.64
C GLU A 3 -0.36 22.60 18.57
N LYS A 4 0.06 23.09 19.74
CA LYS A 4 -0.83 23.73 20.72
C LYS A 4 -1.47 25.01 20.19
N TYR A 5 -0.74 25.78 19.36
CA TYR A 5 -1.25 27.03 18.79
C TYR A 5 -2.31 26.77 17.70
N TYR A 6 -2.10 25.76 16.85
CA TYR A 6 -2.99 25.42 15.73
C TYR A 6 -3.97 24.26 16.02
N GLY A 7 -3.96 23.70 17.23
CA GLY A 7 -4.81 22.55 17.60
C GLY A 7 -4.45 21.26 16.87
N LEU A 8 -3.18 21.09 16.45
CA LEU A 8 -2.73 19.87 15.78
C LEU A 8 -2.46 18.77 16.80
N ILE A 9 -2.77 17.53 16.42
CA ILE A 9 -2.50 16.33 17.22
C ILE A 9 -1.06 15.81 17.06
N ASN A 10 -0.41 16.15 15.94
CA ASN A 10 0.93 15.71 15.57
C ASN A 10 1.71 16.88 14.99
N LYS A 11 3.04 16.74 14.95
CA LYS A 11 3.92 17.69 14.28
C LYS A 11 3.54 17.82 12.80
N PRO A 12 3.26 19.03 12.31
CA PRO A 12 3.01 19.22 10.89
C PRO A 12 4.33 19.15 10.09
N PHE A 13 4.22 18.76 8.82
CA PHE A 13 5.31 18.78 7.83
C PHE A 13 6.53 17.91 8.19
N GLU A 14 6.32 16.77 8.85
CA GLU A 14 7.37 15.76 9.02
C GLU A 14 7.89 15.27 7.66
N ILE A 15 9.21 15.04 7.58
CA ILE A 15 9.88 14.63 6.33
C ILE A 15 9.51 13.18 5.97
N THR A 16 9.30 12.35 6.98
CA THR A 16 8.91 10.95 6.80
C THR A 16 7.40 10.86 6.57
N PRO A 17 6.93 10.26 5.46
CA PRO A 17 5.51 10.03 5.25
C PRO A 17 4.92 9.15 6.36
N ASP A 18 3.87 9.62 7.02
CA ASP A 18 3.13 8.84 8.01
C ASP A 18 1.91 8.16 7.34
N PRO A 19 1.85 6.81 7.29
CA PRO A 19 0.73 6.08 6.72
C PRO A 19 -0.62 6.39 7.38
N GLY A 20 -0.63 6.84 8.64
CA GLY A 20 -1.83 7.24 9.37
C GLY A 20 -2.53 8.46 8.78
N PHE A 21 -1.83 9.26 7.97
CA PHE A 21 -2.38 10.43 7.27
C PHE A 21 -2.69 10.13 5.80
N PHE A 22 -2.83 8.87 5.41
CA PHE A 22 -3.15 8.52 4.03
C PHE A 22 -4.50 9.11 3.58
N PHE A 23 -4.47 9.94 2.55
CA PHE A 23 -5.68 10.48 1.94
C PHE A 23 -6.28 9.49 0.93
N PHE A 24 -7.39 8.88 1.31
CA PHE A 24 -8.20 8.05 0.44
C PHE A 24 -8.96 8.91 -0.58
N SER A 25 -8.31 9.24 -1.69
CA SER A 25 -9.02 9.73 -2.88
C SER A 25 -10.05 8.68 -3.36
N GLU A 26 -11.10 9.11 -4.06
CA GLU A 26 -12.10 8.17 -4.60
C GLU A 26 -11.45 7.07 -5.48
N LYS A 27 -10.46 7.44 -6.30
CA LYS A 27 -9.70 6.49 -7.11
C LYS A 27 -8.90 5.49 -6.25
N HIS A 28 -8.33 5.93 -5.14
CA HIS A 28 -7.63 5.04 -4.20
C HIS A 28 -8.60 4.04 -3.55
N LYS A 29 -9.81 4.48 -3.17
CA LYS A 29 -10.84 3.62 -2.58
C LYS A 29 -11.30 2.56 -3.57
N GLU A 30 -11.58 2.95 -4.80
CA GLU A 30 -12.01 2.05 -5.88
C GLU A 30 -10.94 1.00 -6.18
N ALA A 31 -9.68 1.43 -6.37
CA ALA A 31 -8.55 0.52 -6.61
C ALA A 31 -8.37 -0.48 -5.45
N LEU A 32 -8.44 -0.01 -4.20
CA LEU A 32 -8.33 -0.88 -3.03
C LEU A 32 -9.49 -1.87 -2.94
N ALA A 33 -10.72 -1.46 -3.28
CA ALA A 33 -11.88 -2.34 -3.32
C ALA A 33 -11.71 -3.46 -4.36
N HIS A 34 -11.21 -3.14 -5.55
CA HIS A 34 -10.91 -4.14 -6.58
C HIS A 34 -9.84 -5.13 -6.15
N LEU A 35 -8.76 -4.66 -5.52
CA LEU A 35 -7.70 -5.52 -5.00
C LEU A 35 -8.23 -6.47 -3.90
N ARG A 36 -9.03 -5.96 -2.96
CA ARG A 36 -9.66 -6.77 -1.91
C ARG A 36 -10.58 -7.83 -2.49
N TYR A 37 -11.37 -7.46 -3.50
CA TYR A 37 -12.23 -8.40 -4.20
C TYR A 37 -11.42 -9.49 -4.91
N ALA A 38 -10.34 -9.13 -5.61
CA ALA A 38 -9.47 -10.10 -6.28
C ALA A 38 -8.89 -11.13 -5.30
N VAL A 39 -8.41 -10.69 -4.13
CA VAL A 39 -7.91 -11.60 -3.09
C VAL A 39 -9.03 -12.51 -2.56
N ARG A 40 -10.22 -11.95 -2.26
CA ARG A 40 -11.31 -12.70 -1.64
C ARG A 40 -11.91 -13.77 -2.57
N GLU A 41 -12.04 -13.46 -3.86
CA GLU A 41 -12.56 -14.40 -4.86
C GLU A 41 -11.48 -15.32 -5.43
N GLY A 42 -10.24 -15.24 -4.95
CA GLY A 42 -9.14 -16.06 -5.45
C GLY A 42 -8.83 -15.81 -6.94
N LYS A 43 -9.01 -14.58 -7.41
CA LYS A 43 -8.62 -14.22 -8.79
C LYS A 43 -7.10 -14.33 -8.88
N GLY A 44 -6.61 -15.28 -9.68
CA GLY A 44 -5.19 -15.67 -9.70
C GLY A 44 -4.20 -14.50 -9.85
N PHE A 45 -4.54 -13.47 -10.63
CA PHE A 45 -3.69 -12.29 -10.80
C PHE A 45 -4.50 -10.99 -10.82
N SER A 46 -3.95 -9.95 -10.19
CA SER A 46 -4.46 -8.58 -10.23
C SER A 46 -3.30 -7.62 -10.40
N VAL A 47 -3.49 -6.58 -11.23
CA VAL A 47 -2.45 -5.60 -11.57
C VAL A 47 -2.99 -4.22 -11.27
N ILE A 48 -2.19 -3.41 -10.56
CA ILE A 48 -2.46 -2.00 -10.34
C ILE A 48 -1.50 -1.16 -11.20
N THR A 49 -2.06 -0.25 -12.00
CA THR A 49 -1.32 0.64 -12.89
C THR A 49 -1.55 2.10 -12.51
N GLY A 50 -0.67 2.99 -12.98
CA GLY A 50 -0.75 4.43 -12.71
C GLY A 50 0.60 5.10 -12.86
N GLU A 51 0.59 6.42 -12.99
CA GLU A 51 1.80 7.23 -13.18
C GLU A 51 2.72 7.23 -11.96
N VAL A 52 3.95 7.74 -12.12
CA VAL A 52 4.88 7.91 -11.01
C VAL A 52 4.26 8.82 -9.95
N GLY A 53 4.38 8.43 -8.67
CA GLY A 53 3.84 9.22 -7.56
C GLY A 53 2.34 9.03 -7.27
N THR A 54 1.61 8.20 -8.03
CA THR A 54 0.16 8.00 -7.80
C THR A 54 -0.19 7.08 -6.62
N GLY A 55 0.76 6.76 -5.74
CA GLY A 55 0.49 5.98 -4.53
C GLY A 55 0.27 4.48 -4.74
N LYS A 56 0.70 3.89 -5.85
CA LYS A 56 0.60 2.43 -6.12
C LYS A 56 1.17 1.58 -4.98
N THR A 57 2.41 1.86 -4.57
CA THR A 57 3.08 1.15 -3.46
C THR A 57 2.32 1.34 -2.16
N THR A 58 1.84 2.56 -1.90
CA THR A 58 1.02 2.86 -0.72
C THR A 58 -0.29 2.07 -0.71
N LEU A 59 -0.96 1.91 -1.85
CA LEU A 59 -2.17 1.08 -1.96
C LEU A 59 -1.89 -0.39 -1.67
N VAL A 60 -0.76 -0.94 -2.12
CA VAL A 60 -0.37 -2.31 -1.79
C VAL A 60 -0.11 -2.45 -0.28
N HIS A 61 0.59 -1.49 0.33
CA HIS A 61 0.76 -1.49 1.80
C HIS A 61 -0.58 -1.42 2.53
N MET A 62 -1.49 -0.55 2.09
CA MET A 62 -2.82 -0.44 2.70
C MET A 62 -3.64 -1.73 2.53
N LEU A 63 -3.56 -2.41 1.38
CA LEU A 63 -4.16 -3.72 1.19
C LEU A 63 -3.62 -4.71 2.23
N LEU A 64 -2.29 -4.87 2.29
CA LEU A 64 -1.64 -5.83 3.18
C LEU A 64 -1.97 -5.59 4.66
N SER A 65 -2.00 -4.33 5.10
CA SER A 65 -2.36 -3.95 6.48
C SER A 65 -3.83 -4.21 6.83
N ASN A 66 -4.70 -4.39 5.84
CA ASN A 66 -6.14 -4.61 6.01
C ASN A 66 -6.61 -6.02 5.62
N LEU A 67 -5.69 -6.92 5.26
CA LEU A 67 -6.02 -8.32 5.08
C LEU A 67 -6.22 -8.99 6.44
N GLY A 68 -7.31 -9.76 6.56
CA GLY A 68 -7.64 -10.45 7.81
C GLY A 68 -6.64 -11.56 8.13
N GLN A 69 -6.64 -12.03 9.38
CA GLN A 69 -5.70 -13.05 9.88
C GLN A 69 -5.77 -14.40 9.14
N ASN A 70 -6.83 -14.64 8.38
CA ASN A 70 -7.03 -15.85 7.59
C ASN A 70 -6.26 -15.84 6.26
N VAL A 71 -5.57 -14.74 5.92
CA VAL A 71 -4.80 -14.60 4.68
C VAL A 71 -3.33 -14.55 5.00
N ARG A 72 -2.56 -15.51 4.49
CA ARG A 72 -1.09 -15.46 4.54
C ARG A 72 -0.59 -14.59 3.40
N THR A 73 0.23 -13.60 3.74
CA THR A 73 0.75 -12.63 2.77
C THR A 73 2.28 -12.71 2.71
N ALA A 74 2.83 -12.68 1.50
CA ALA A 74 4.24 -12.41 1.28
C ALA A 74 4.33 -11.17 0.38
N ASN A 75 5.05 -10.14 0.83
CA ASN A 75 5.33 -8.98 0.00
C ASN A 75 6.70 -9.17 -0.63
N ILE A 76 6.74 -9.17 -1.95
CA ILE A 76 7.97 -9.38 -2.71
C ILE A 76 8.32 -8.09 -3.45
N PHE A 77 9.38 -7.45 -3.00
CA PHE A 77 9.93 -6.26 -3.65
C PHE A 77 11.17 -6.69 -4.44
N ASN A 78 11.08 -6.72 -5.77
CA ASN A 78 12.21 -7.09 -6.62
C ASN A 78 12.78 -5.85 -7.31
N PRO A 79 13.95 -5.33 -6.90
CA PRO A 79 14.54 -4.20 -7.61
C PRO A 79 15.35 -4.64 -8.83
N LEU A 80 16.02 -5.80 -8.83
CA LEU A 80 17.11 -6.06 -9.80
C LEU A 80 17.44 -7.55 -10.08
N MET A 81 16.68 -8.53 -9.58
CA MET A 81 17.02 -9.95 -9.77
C MET A 81 16.48 -10.53 -11.09
N SER A 82 17.27 -11.40 -11.72
CA SER A 82 16.79 -12.19 -12.85
C SER A 82 15.69 -13.17 -12.40
N PRO A 83 14.81 -13.64 -13.30
CA PRO A 83 13.79 -14.63 -12.94
C PRO A 83 14.34 -15.90 -12.30
N ALA A 84 15.55 -16.33 -12.69
CA ALA A 84 16.20 -17.52 -12.12
C ALA A 84 16.68 -17.28 -10.68
N ASP A 85 17.31 -16.12 -10.42
CA ASP A 85 17.77 -15.75 -9.08
C ASP A 85 16.58 -15.58 -8.13
N PHE A 86 15.49 -15.02 -8.64
CA PHE A 86 14.25 -14.85 -7.91
C PHE A 86 13.66 -16.18 -7.41
N LEU A 87 13.57 -17.19 -8.28
CA LEU A 87 13.04 -18.51 -7.93
C LEU A 87 13.93 -19.28 -6.97
N THR A 88 15.21 -18.93 -6.88
CA THR A 88 16.15 -19.54 -5.91
C THR A 88 16.06 -18.90 -4.53
N TYR A 89 15.64 -17.62 -4.48
CA TYR A 89 15.55 -16.85 -3.24
C TYR A 89 14.25 -17.11 -2.45
N VAL A 90 13.15 -17.42 -3.14
CA VAL A 90 11.82 -17.70 -2.56
C VAL A 90 11.68 -19.18 -2.19
#